data_AF-A0A8H3GP52-F1
#
_entry.id   AF-A0A8H3GP52-F1
#
_cell.length_a   1.000
_cell.length_b   1.000
_cell.length_c   1.000
_cell.angle_alpha   90.00
_cell.angle_beta   90.00
_cell.angle_gamma   90.00
#
_symmetry.space_group_name_H-M   'P 1'
#
loop_
_entity.id
_entity.type
_entity.pdbx_description
1 polymer ?
#
loop_
_entity_poly.entity_id
_entity_poly.type
_entity_poly.pdbx_seq_one_letter_code
_entity_poly.pdbx_strand_id
1 'polypeptide(L)'
;MIDACREVLNRYINDIYLVADVYRKDDSGKSPGFGMSLVATSTTGALHCAETIGNAGAIPNDIGYTASRSLLSEIQRGGCVDRHHQWLVLLWMVLGSEDVARCRMGELTVKSVQFLRDIKLFFGTSFKIVSAPDSESELLVSCFGTGYVNSNKAVA
;
A
#
# COMPACT_ATOMS: atom_id res chain seq x y z
N MET A 1 -1.27 -7.76 -21.34
CA MET A 1 -1.04 -7.49 -19.90
C MET A 1 0.36 -7.88 -19.46
N ILE A 2 0.68 -9.19 -19.41
CA ILE A 2 1.99 -9.67 -18.92
C ILE A 2 3.15 -9.12 -19.75
N ASP A 3 3.06 -9.16 -21.08
CA ASP A 3 4.12 -8.67 -21.96
C ASP A 3 4.37 -7.17 -21.80
N ALA A 4 3.29 -6.37 -21.76
CA ALA A 4 3.36 -4.93 -21.50
C ALA A 4 3.98 -4.61 -20.14
N CYS A 5 3.69 -5.41 -19.12
CA CYS A 5 4.30 -5.27 -17.80
C CYS A 5 5.82 -5.58 -17.84
N ARG A 6 6.20 -6.68 -18.49
CA ARG A 6 7.61 -7.06 -18.68
C ARG A 6 8.39 -6.01 -19.46
N GLU A 7 7.81 -5.40 -20.49
CA GLU A 7 8.48 -4.35 -21.28
C GLU A 7 8.91 -3.14 -20.45
N VAL A 8 8.10 -2.79 -19.43
CA VAL A 8 8.39 -1.67 -18.53
C VAL A 8 9.34 -2.09 -17.42
N LEU A 9 9.04 -3.18 -16.72
CA LEU A 9 9.74 -3.55 -15.49
C LEU A 9 11.09 -4.23 -15.73
N ASN A 10 11.30 -4.94 -16.84
CA ASN A 10 12.59 -5.57 -17.17
C ASN A 10 13.75 -4.57 -17.32
N ARG A 11 13.44 -3.27 -17.46
CA ARG A 11 14.46 -2.20 -17.50
C ARG A 11 15.12 -1.97 -16.13
N TYR A 12 14.48 -2.42 -15.05
CA TYR A 12 14.91 -2.22 -13.67
C TYR A 12 15.40 -3.51 -13.03
N ILE A 13 14.60 -4.58 -13.11
CA ILE A 13 14.91 -5.89 -12.52
C ILE A 13 14.50 -7.00 -13.49
N ASN A 14 15.25 -8.09 -13.50
CA ASN A 14 14.91 -9.29 -14.30
C ASN A 14 14.11 -10.33 -13.50
N ASP A 15 14.10 -10.20 -12.16
CA ASP A 15 13.44 -11.14 -11.26
C ASP A 15 11.96 -10.77 -11.08
N ILE A 16 11.14 -11.13 -12.08
CA ILE A 16 9.71 -10.78 -12.12
C ILE A 16 8.88 -12.05 -12.33
N TYR A 17 8.09 -12.38 -11.30
CA TYR A 17 7.14 -13.49 -11.32
C TYR A 17 5.73 -12.94 -11.57
N LEU A 18 5.16 -13.26 -12.73
CA LEU A 18 3.79 -12.89 -13.08
C LEU A 18 2.97 -14.16 -13.24
N VAL A 19 1.94 -14.29 -12.42
CA VAL A 19 0.99 -15.42 -12.47
C VAL A 19 -0.27 -14.98 -13.21
N ALA A 20 -0.66 -15.74 -14.23
CA ALA A 20 -1.93 -15.53 -14.93
C ALA A 20 -2.99 -16.44 -14.30
N ASP A 21 -3.99 -15.85 -13.66
CA ASP A 21 -5.14 -16.57 -13.12
C ASP A 21 -6.38 -16.27 -13.95
N VAL A 22 -6.98 -17.29 -14.56
CA VAL A 22 -8.09 -17.15 -15.52
C VAL A 22 -9.27 -17.98 -15.03
N TYR A 23 -10.26 -17.29 -14.49
CA TYR A 23 -11.52 -17.88 -14.06
C TYR A 23 -12.45 -18.14 -15.26
N ARG A 24 -13.13 -19.28 -15.28
CA ARG A 24 -14.03 -19.70 -16.37
C ARG A 24 -15.36 -20.19 -15.81
N LYS A 25 -16.43 -20.05 -16.61
CA LYS A 25 -17.78 -20.57 -16.30
C LYS A 25 -18.25 -20.10 -14.91
N ASP A 26 -18.67 -21.04 -14.07
CA ASP A 26 -19.31 -20.77 -12.79
C ASP A 26 -18.37 -20.05 -11.79
N ASP A 27 -17.05 -20.25 -11.92
CA ASP A 27 -16.06 -19.60 -11.06
C ASP A 27 -15.76 -18.14 -11.48
N SER A 28 -16.23 -17.70 -12.66
CA SER A 28 -15.93 -16.36 -13.21
C SER A 28 -16.91 -15.26 -12.77
N GLY A 29 -17.94 -15.62 -12.01
CA GLY A 29 -18.98 -14.68 -11.61
C GLY A 29 -19.86 -14.23 -12.78
N LYS A 30 -20.57 -13.11 -12.60
CA LYS A 30 -21.63 -12.65 -13.53
C LYS A 30 -21.17 -11.56 -14.50
N SER A 31 -20.00 -10.96 -14.27
CA SER A 31 -19.52 -9.80 -15.02
C SER A 31 -18.15 -10.09 -15.61
N PRO A 32 -17.97 -9.91 -16.93
CA PRO A 32 -16.65 -10.06 -17.52
C PRO A 32 -15.73 -8.93 -17.04
N GLY A 33 -14.51 -9.30 -16.68
CA GLY A 33 -13.51 -8.35 -16.19
C GLY A 33 -12.12 -8.95 -16.25
N PHE A 34 -11.13 -8.08 -16.27
CA PHE A 34 -9.74 -8.45 -16.14
C PHE A 34 -9.00 -7.33 -15.42
N GLY A 35 -7.92 -7.69 -14.75
CA GLY A 35 -7.11 -6.73 -14.02
C GLY A 35 -5.72 -7.30 -13.79
N MET A 36 -4.85 -6.43 -13.31
CA MET A 36 -3.49 -6.77 -12.93
C MET A 36 -3.20 -6.14 -11.58
N SER A 37 -2.69 -6.94 -10.66
CA SER A 37 -2.15 -6.50 -9.38
C SER A 37 -0.68 -6.86 -9.34
N LEU A 38 0.15 -5.90 -8.95
CA LEU A 38 1.59 -6.05 -8.86
C LEU A 38 2.03 -5.69 -7.44
N VAL A 39 2.97 -6.47 -6.91
CA VAL A 39 3.57 -6.24 -5.60
C VAL A 39 5.08 -6.28 -5.76
N ALA A 40 5.75 -5.21 -5.36
CA ALA A 40 7.20 -5.13 -5.24
C ALA A 40 7.61 -5.37 -3.79
N THR A 41 8.57 -6.26 -3.60
CA THR A 41 9.12 -6.59 -2.27
C THR A 41 10.53 -6.03 -2.16
N SER A 42 10.77 -5.22 -1.14
CA SER A 42 12.10 -4.72 -0.79
C SER A 42 12.89 -5.77 0.00
N THR A 43 14.22 -5.65 0.00
CA THR A 43 15.12 -6.48 0.83
C THR A 43 14.90 -6.29 2.32
N THR A 44 14.28 -5.17 2.73
CA THR A 44 13.88 -4.90 4.12
C THR A 44 12.53 -5.53 4.49
N GLY A 45 11.84 -6.17 3.54
CA GLY A 45 10.49 -6.70 3.71
C GLY A 45 9.36 -5.68 3.50
N ALA A 46 9.68 -4.43 3.17
CA ALA A 46 8.67 -3.43 2.78
C ALA A 46 7.99 -3.85 1.47
N LEU A 47 6.68 -3.64 1.39
CA LEU A 47 5.86 -4.00 0.24
C LEU A 47 5.25 -2.74 -0.38
N HIS A 48 5.37 -2.62 -1.70
CA HIS A 48 4.65 -1.62 -2.48
C HIS A 48 3.75 -2.34 -3.46
N CYS A 49 2.51 -1.88 -3.61
CA CYS A 49 1.56 -2.50 -4.51
C CYS A 49 0.88 -1.48 -5.41
N ALA A 50 0.49 -1.93 -6.60
CA ALA A 50 -0.41 -1.19 -7.45
C ALA A 50 -1.32 -2.16 -8.19
N GLU A 51 -2.57 -1.75 -8.38
CA GLU A 51 -3.56 -2.51 -9.10
C GLU A 51 -4.25 -1.65 -10.16
N THR A 52 -4.70 -2.28 -11.23
CA THR A 52 -5.52 -1.62 -12.25
C THR A 52 -6.50 -2.64 -12.84
N ILE A 53 -7.76 -2.25 -12.91
CA ILE A 53 -8.87 -3.05 -13.43
C ILE A 53 -9.29 -2.47 -14.78
N GLY A 54 -9.50 -3.33 -15.76
CA GLY A 54 -10.00 -2.95 -17.08
C GLY A 54 -11.51 -2.72 -17.07
N ASN A 55 -11.94 -1.57 -17.60
CA ASN A 55 -13.35 -1.29 -17.89
C ASN A 55 -13.77 -1.86 -19.25
N ALA A 56 -15.07 -1.81 -19.57
CA ALA A 56 -15.57 -2.20 -20.88
C ALA A 56 -14.85 -1.42 -22.01
N GLY A 57 -14.27 -2.16 -22.97
CA GLY A 57 -13.50 -1.59 -24.07
C GLY A 57 -12.03 -1.27 -23.74
N ALA A 58 -11.57 -1.52 -22.52
CA ALA A 58 -10.17 -1.33 -22.17
C ALA A 58 -9.25 -2.32 -22.92
N ILE A 59 -8.08 -1.85 -23.35
CA ILE A 59 -7.07 -2.67 -24.00
C ILE A 59 -6.21 -3.35 -22.92
N PRO A 60 -6.04 -4.69 -22.94
CA PRO A 60 -5.26 -5.39 -21.92
C PRO A 60 -3.80 -4.90 -21.78
N ASN A 61 -3.16 -4.43 -22.85
CA ASN A 61 -1.81 -3.90 -22.76
C ASN A 61 -1.76 -2.55 -22.02
N ASP A 62 -2.74 -1.68 -22.22
CA ASP A 62 -2.83 -0.40 -21.52
C ASP A 62 -3.00 -0.57 -20.01
N ILE A 63 -3.75 -1.60 -19.59
CA ILE A 63 -3.87 -1.96 -18.17
C ILE A 63 -2.52 -2.40 -17.60
N GLY A 64 -1.76 -3.22 -18.36
CA GLY A 64 -0.41 -3.63 -17.96
C GLY A 64 0.56 -2.44 -17.83
N TYR A 65 0.53 -1.49 -18.76
CA TYR A 65 1.33 -0.27 -18.69
C TYR A 65 0.94 0.61 -17.51
N THR A 66 -0.36 0.81 -17.28
CA THR A 66 -0.89 1.63 -16.19
C THR A 66 -0.50 1.03 -14.83
N ALA A 67 -0.72 -0.27 -14.63
CA ALA A 67 -0.37 -0.95 -13.39
C ALA A 67 1.14 -0.86 -13.10
N SER A 68 1.98 -1.11 -14.12
CA SER A 68 3.44 -1.07 -13.98
C SER A 68 3.95 0.34 -13.66
N ARG A 69 3.43 1.37 -14.35
CA ARG A 69 3.80 2.77 -14.08
C ARG A 69 3.30 3.25 -12.73
N SER A 70 2.12 2.80 -12.30
CA SER A 70 1.57 3.10 -10.98
C SER A 70 2.47 2.51 -9.89
N LEU A 71 2.88 1.25 -10.04
CA LEU A 71 3.83 0.60 -9.11
C LEU A 71 5.15 1.36 -9.03
N LEU A 72 5.73 1.73 -10.17
CA LEU A 72 6.96 2.52 -10.19
C LEU A 72 6.78 3.89 -9.54
N SER A 73 5.60 4.51 -9.66
CA SER A 73 5.28 5.76 -8.96
C SER A 73 5.19 5.58 -7.45
N GLU A 74 4.65 4.46 -6.96
CA GLU A 74 4.69 4.13 -5.52
C GLU A 74 6.13 3.94 -5.03
N ILE A 75 6.95 3.20 -5.77
CA ILE A 75 8.36 2.96 -5.41
C ILE A 75 9.14 4.28 -5.42
N GLN A 76 8.95 5.12 -6.44
CA GLN A 76 9.64 6.41 -6.55
C GLN A 76 9.30 7.37 -5.39
N ARG A 77 8.08 7.30 -4.86
CA ARG A 77 7.67 8.12 -3.71
C ARG A 77 8.33 7.71 -2.41
N GLY A 78 8.88 6.50 -2.34
CA GLY A 78 9.65 6.01 -1.21
C GLY A 78 8.81 5.74 0.04
N GLY A 79 9.50 5.67 1.18
CA GLY A 79 8.94 5.18 2.44
C GLY A 79 8.71 3.66 2.45
N CYS A 80 8.27 3.14 3.60
CA CYS A 80 8.02 1.70 3.78
C CYS A 80 6.56 1.28 3.53
N VAL A 81 5.67 2.25 3.30
CA VAL A 81 4.23 2.02 3.08
C VAL A 81 3.77 2.81 1.86
N ASP A 82 3.08 2.13 0.95
CA ASP A 82 2.45 2.74 -0.21
C ASP A 82 1.27 3.64 0.18
N ARG A 83 0.85 4.50 -0.74
CA ARG A 83 -0.21 5.50 -0.49
C ARG A 83 -1.56 4.89 -0.07
N HIS A 84 -1.89 3.68 -0.54
CA HIS A 84 -3.19 3.08 -0.27
C HIS A 84 -3.30 2.50 1.14
N HIS A 85 -2.19 2.05 1.72
CA HIS A 85 -2.15 1.37 3.03
C HIS A 85 -1.69 2.26 4.18
N GLN A 86 -1.27 3.51 3.92
CA GLN A 86 -0.87 4.46 4.98
C GLN A 86 -1.86 4.53 6.14
N TRP A 87 -3.16 4.69 5.84
CA TRP A 87 -4.20 4.81 6.88
C TRP A 87 -4.29 3.57 7.78
N LEU A 88 -4.09 2.36 7.22
CA LEU A 88 -4.15 1.11 7.97
C LEU A 88 -2.98 1.01 8.94
N VAL A 89 -1.77 1.36 8.49
CA VAL A 89 -0.58 1.37 9.34
C VAL A 89 -0.72 2.40 10.45
N LEU A 90 -1.23 3.60 10.15
CA LEU A 90 -1.51 4.63 11.17
C LEU A 90 -2.48 4.12 12.24
N LEU A 91 -3.53 3.40 11.84
CA LEU A 91 -4.47 2.80 12.78
C LEU A 91 -3.80 1.76 13.68
N TRP A 92 -3.00 0.85 13.10
CA TRP A 92 -2.30 -0.17 13.87
C TRP A 92 -1.25 0.41 14.82
N MET A 93 -0.58 1.51 14.45
CA MET A 93 0.32 2.21 15.36
C MET A 93 -0.41 2.75 16.60
N VAL A 94 -1.63 3.26 16.44
CA VAL A 94 -2.45 3.80 17.54
C VAL A 94 -3.01 2.68 18.41
N LEU A 95 -3.41 1.56 17.81
CA LEU A 95 -3.91 0.37 18.52
C LEU A 95 -2.78 -0.51 19.08
N GLY A 96 -1.53 -0.10 18.95
CA GLY A 96 -0.38 -0.79 19.53
C GLY A 96 -0.36 -0.72 21.07
N SER A 97 0.64 -1.40 21.64
CA SER A 97 0.98 -1.28 23.06
C SER A 97 1.28 0.17 23.46
N GLU A 98 1.29 0.46 24.76
CA GLU A 98 1.64 1.78 25.33
C GLU A 98 3.14 2.10 25.17
N ASP A 99 3.60 2.19 23.92
CA ASP A 99 4.97 2.54 23.55
C ASP A 99 4.97 3.41 22.28
N VAL A 100 6.12 4.02 21.99
CA VAL A 100 6.30 4.89 20.83
C VAL A 100 6.51 4.05 19.58
N ALA A 101 5.48 3.98 18.74
CA ALA A 101 5.58 3.43 17.40
C ALA A 101 6.21 4.46 16.45
N ARG A 102 7.08 4.01 15.53
CA ARG A 102 7.69 4.83 14.49
C ARG A 102 7.59 4.14 13.14
N CYS A 103 7.22 4.89 12.11
CA CYS A 103 7.12 4.40 10.75
C CYS A 103 7.67 5.45 9.78
N ARG A 104 8.45 4.99 8.79
CA ARG A 104 9.01 5.84 7.72
C ARG A 104 8.06 5.77 6.53
N MET A 105 7.39 6.86 6.19
CA MET A 105 6.42 6.91 5.10
C MET A 105 6.87 7.94 4.06
N GLY A 106 6.37 7.81 2.83
CA GLY A 106 6.44 8.90 1.86
C GLY A 106 5.49 10.05 2.23
N GLU A 107 5.26 10.95 1.28
CA GLU A 107 4.27 12.02 1.41
C GLU A 107 2.89 11.48 1.84
N LEU A 108 2.29 12.09 2.87
CA LEU A 108 0.98 11.70 3.36
C LEU A 108 -0.12 12.12 2.38
N THR A 109 -0.99 11.19 2.02
CA THR A 109 -2.15 11.50 1.18
C THR A 109 -3.18 12.36 1.92
N VAL A 110 -4.03 13.08 1.18
CA VAL A 110 -5.15 13.84 1.76
C VAL A 110 -6.06 12.95 2.63
N LYS A 111 -6.27 11.68 2.20
CA LYS A 111 -7.01 10.68 2.97
C LYS A 111 -6.31 10.38 4.30
N SER A 112 -4.99 10.15 4.28
CA SER A 112 -4.20 9.90 5.49
C SER A 112 -4.24 11.11 6.44
N VAL A 113 -4.15 12.33 5.92
CA VAL A 113 -4.23 13.57 6.72
C VAL A 113 -5.61 13.71 7.37
N GLN A 114 -6.69 13.43 6.64
CA GLN A 114 -8.03 13.45 7.22
C GLN A 114 -8.16 12.37 8.31
N PHE A 115 -7.65 11.16 8.04
CA PHE A 115 -7.68 10.07 9.00
C PHE A 115 -6.92 10.38 10.30
N LEU A 116 -5.81 11.13 10.24
CA LEU A 116 -5.09 11.62 11.42
C LEU A 116 -5.96 12.55 12.29
N ARG A 117 -6.83 13.36 11.68
CA ARG A 117 -7.79 14.21 12.41
C ARG A 117 -8.85 13.35 13.10
N ASP A 118 -9.34 12.33 12.40
CA ASP A 118 -10.33 11.40 12.92
C ASP A 118 -9.76 10.59 14.10
N ILE A 119 -8.50 10.13 14.00
CA ILE A 119 -7.78 9.49 15.11
C ILE A 119 -7.70 10.41 16.32
N LYS A 120 -7.32 11.69 16.11
CA LYS A 120 -7.21 12.64 17.21
C LYS A 120 -8.56 12.87 17.89
N LEU A 121 -9.65 12.90 17.13
CA LEU A 121 -11.00 13.04 17.67
C LEU A 121 -11.44 11.80 18.47
N PHE A 122 -11.15 10.60 17.97
CA PHE A 122 -11.64 9.35 18.55
C PHE A 122 -10.76 8.81 19.68
N PHE A 123 -9.44 8.77 19.48
CA PHE A 123 -8.47 8.21 20.41
C PHE A 123 -7.77 9.26 21.28
N GLY A 124 -7.83 10.56 20.91
CA GLY A 124 -7.05 11.61 21.56
C GLY A 124 -5.54 11.59 21.22
N THR A 125 -5.07 10.57 20.49
CA THR A 125 -3.67 10.43 20.11
C THR A 125 -3.29 11.42 19.01
N SER A 126 -2.13 12.08 19.18
CA SER A 126 -1.55 12.96 18.17
C SER A 126 -0.25 12.36 17.63
N PHE A 127 0.00 12.56 16.34
CA PHE A 127 1.21 12.10 15.68
C PHE A 127 2.25 13.21 15.60
N LYS A 128 3.51 12.86 15.84
CA LYS A 128 4.67 13.69 15.54
C LYS A 128 5.22 13.27 14.18
N ILE A 129 5.24 14.22 13.24
CA ILE A 129 5.70 14.05 11.87
C ILE A 129 6.94 14.92 11.68
N VAL A 130 8.06 14.32 11.30
CA VAL A 130 9.34 15.00 11.06
C VAL A 130 9.91 14.48 9.75
N SER A 131 10.61 15.30 8.97
CA SER A 131 11.35 14.82 7.79
C SER A 131 12.40 13.79 8.19
N ALA A 132 12.60 12.78 7.35
CA ALA A 132 13.65 11.79 7.56
C ALA A 132 15.03 12.45 7.44
N PRO A 133 16.02 12.08 8.29
CA PRO A 133 17.34 12.71 8.28
C PRO A 133 18.10 12.51 6.96
N ASP A 134 17.84 11.40 6.26
CA ASP A 134 18.56 11.01 5.04
C ASP A 134 17.80 11.34 3.75
N SER A 135 16.57 11.87 3.84
CA SER A 135 15.72 12.09 2.66
C SER A 135 14.67 13.16 2.91
N GLU A 136 14.71 14.23 2.11
CA GLU A 136 13.77 15.35 2.22
C GLU A 136 12.32 14.99 1.84
N SER A 137 12.14 13.99 0.98
CA SER A 137 10.82 13.55 0.50
C SER A 137 10.11 12.58 1.44
N GLU A 138 10.79 12.04 2.45
CA GLU A 138 10.27 11.02 3.34
C GLU A 138 10.07 11.54 4.75
N LEU A 139 9.08 10.97 5.44
CA LEU A 139 8.60 11.42 6.73
C LEU A 139 8.75 10.30 7.76
N LEU A 140 9.27 10.64 8.92
CA LEU A 140 9.21 9.83 10.12
C LEU A 140 7.95 10.20 10.91
N VAL A 141 6.99 9.30 10.91
CA VAL A 141 5.72 9.41 11.60
C VAL A 141 5.80 8.62 12.90
N SER A 142 5.43 9.24 14.01
CA SER A 142 5.49 8.60 15.33
C SER A 142 4.28 8.94 16.19
N CYS A 143 3.82 7.98 16.99
CA CYS A 143 2.76 8.16 17.97
C CYS A 143 2.97 7.26 19.17
N PHE A 144 2.31 7.59 20.28
CA PHE A 144 2.19 6.71 21.43
C PHE A 144 0.95 5.82 21.25
N GLY A 145 1.12 4.51 21.37
CA GLY A 145 0.00 3.57 21.27
C GLY A 145 -0.94 3.66 22.47
N THR A 146 -2.19 3.25 22.28
CA THR A 146 -3.26 3.34 23.28
C THR A 146 -3.34 2.12 24.20
N GLY A 147 -2.49 1.11 24.00
CA GLY A 147 -2.54 -0.12 24.77
C GLY A 147 -3.77 -0.96 24.47
N TYR A 148 -4.30 -0.88 23.24
CA TYR A 148 -5.57 -1.53 22.90
C TYR A 148 -5.47 -3.05 23.01
N VAL A 149 -6.36 -3.65 23.81
CA VAL A 149 -6.49 -5.11 23.96
C VAL A 149 -7.84 -5.55 23.44
N ASN A 150 -7.85 -6.62 22.64
CA ASN A 150 -9.09 -7.21 22.14
C ASN A 150 -9.81 -7.97 23.27
N SER A 151 -10.85 -7.34 23.84
CA SER A 151 -11.66 -7.90 24.93
C SER A 151 -12.48 -9.12 24.55
N ASN A 152 -12.67 -9.42 23.25
CA ASN A 152 -13.41 -10.61 22.80
C ASN A 152 -12.55 -11.87 22.75
N LYS A 153 -11.23 -11.75 22.94
CA LYS A 153 -10.37 -12.93 23.01
C LYS A 153 -10.51 -13.56 24.38
N ALA A 154 -11.10 -14.76 24.44
CA ALA A 154 -11.13 -15.55 25.66
C ALA A 154 -9.70 -15.80 26.15
N VAL A 155 -9.44 -15.45 27.41
CA VAL A 155 -8.19 -15.79 28.09
C VAL A 155 -8.33 -17.24 28.52
N ALA A 156 -7.56 -18.13 27.90
CA ALA A 156 -7.44 -19.53 28.30
C ALA A 156 -6.54 -19.67 29.53
#